data_AF-A0A809ZQY8-F1
#
_entry.id   AF-A0A809ZQY8-F1
#
_cell.length_a   1.000
_cell.length_b   1.000
_cell.length_c   1.000
_cell.angle_alpha   90.00
_cell.angle_beta   90.00
_cell.angle_gamma   90.00
#
_symmetry.space_group_name_H-M   'P 1'
#
loop_
_entity.id
_entity.type
_entity.pdbx_description
1 polymer ?
#
loop_
_entity_poly.entity_id
_entity_poly.type
_entity_poly.pdbx_seq_one_letter_code
_entity_poly.pdbx_strand_id
1 'polypeptide(L)'
;MFHDAFGAKLEGAPTRWIEPPWKAVLSNKGILPLLWEMFPNHPNLLPAFFEDDVRAAELGSSYVRKPLLSREGANVTLVSGGTPLDEHAGPYGAEGFVRQALSPLPNFSGFYPVIGSWLVNHEPCGLSIREDESPITGNGSRFLPHAIL
;
A
#
# COMPACT_ATOMS: atom_id res chain seq x y z
N MET A 1 -2.52 -2.01 -15.30
CA MET A 1 -3.24 -3.25 -14.91
C MET A 1 -4.11 -3.82 -16.02
N PHE A 2 -4.87 -3.01 -16.78
CA PHE A 2 -5.80 -3.50 -17.84
C PHE A 2 -5.37 -3.13 -19.27
N HIS A 3 -4.10 -2.80 -19.48
CA HIS A 3 -3.60 -2.30 -20.77
C HIS A 3 -3.11 -3.42 -21.71
N ASP A 4 -3.03 -4.66 -21.24
CA ASP A 4 -2.67 -5.79 -22.10
C ASP A 4 -3.87 -6.27 -22.95
N ALA A 5 -3.57 -7.15 -23.91
CA ALA A 5 -4.54 -7.65 -24.88
C ALA A 5 -5.75 -8.39 -24.27
N PHE A 6 -5.62 -8.92 -23.05
CA PHE A 6 -6.69 -9.61 -22.33
C PHE A 6 -7.61 -8.65 -21.58
N GLY A 7 -7.15 -7.45 -21.21
CA GLY A 7 -7.97 -6.45 -20.51
C GLY A 7 -9.27 -6.12 -21.26
N ALA A 8 -9.18 -5.93 -22.58
CA ALA A 8 -10.34 -5.67 -23.44
C ALA A 8 -11.30 -6.87 -23.58
N LYS A 9 -10.89 -8.07 -23.18
CA LYS A 9 -11.72 -9.28 -23.23
C LYS A 9 -12.58 -9.46 -21.98
N LEU A 10 -12.34 -8.69 -20.92
CA LEU A 10 -13.07 -8.81 -19.65
C LEU A 10 -14.55 -8.41 -19.78
N GLU A 11 -14.85 -7.37 -20.57
CA GLU A 11 -16.21 -6.82 -20.69
C GLU A 11 -17.23 -7.83 -21.27
N GLY A 12 -16.80 -8.60 -22.27
CA GLY A 12 -17.66 -9.58 -22.96
C GLY A 12 -17.54 -11.02 -22.44
N ALA A 13 -16.73 -11.26 -21.41
CA ALA A 13 -16.51 -12.62 -20.90
C ALA A 13 -17.75 -13.12 -20.13
N PRO A 14 -18.29 -14.32 -20.44
CA PRO A 14 -19.37 -14.93 -19.68
C PRO A 14 -18.85 -15.56 -18.36
N THR A 15 -17.98 -14.84 -17.65
CA THR A 15 -17.25 -15.32 -16.48
C THR A 15 -17.67 -14.53 -15.25
N ARG A 16 -18.00 -15.25 -14.18
CA ARG A 16 -18.17 -14.64 -12.86
C ARG A 16 -16.80 -14.51 -12.19
N TRP A 17 -16.29 -13.30 -12.12
CA TRP A 17 -14.99 -13.00 -11.51
C TRP A 17 -15.08 -12.93 -9.99
N ILE A 18 -14.15 -13.63 -9.32
CA ILE A 18 -13.88 -13.50 -7.90
C ILE A 18 -12.37 -13.32 -7.77
N GLU A 19 -11.86 -12.16 -7.38
CA GLU A 19 -12.57 -10.93 -7.02
C GLU A 19 -13.21 -10.20 -8.22
N PRO A 20 -14.31 -9.43 -8.02
CA PRO A 20 -14.93 -8.68 -9.11
C PRO A 20 -14.05 -7.50 -9.56
N PRO A 21 -14.11 -7.06 -10.83
CA PRO A 21 -13.20 -6.05 -11.38
C PRO A 21 -13.16 -4.72 -10.60
N TRP A 22 -14.26 -4.32 -9.99
CA TRP A 22 -14.32 -3.08 -9.19
C TRP A 22 -13.38 -3.09 -7.99
N LYS A 23 -12.94 -4.26 -7.48
CA LYS A 23 -11.93 -4.33 -6.39
C LYS A 23 -10.56 -3.79 -6.82
N ALA A 24 -10.32 -3.60 -8.12
CA ALA A 24 -9.13 -2.89 -8.59
C ALA A 24 -9.06 -1.44 -8.07
N VAL A 25 -10.21 -0.79 -7.84
CA VAL A 25 -10.26 0.55 -7.22
C VAL A 25 -9.74 0.49 -5.79
N LEU A 26 -10.15 -0.52 -5.00
CA LEU A 26 -9.69 -0.70 -3.62
C LEU A 26 -8.20 -1.06 -3.51
N SER A 27 -7.64 -1.66 -4.56
CA SER A 27 -6.23 -2.07 -4.61
C SER A 27 -5.31 -0.95 -5.13
N ASN A 28 -5.87 0.16 -5.60
CA ASN A 28 -5.13 1.31 -6.09
C ASN A 28 -4.86 2.28 -4.93
N LYS A 29 -3.61 2.71 -4.75
CA LYS A 29 -3.23 3.63 -3.66
C LYS A 29 -3.83 5.03 -3.79
N GLY A 30 -4.36 5.39 -4.95
CA GLY A 30 -5.14 6.61 -5.15
C GLY A 30 -6.40 6.68 -4.28
N ILE A 31 -6.85 5.55 -3.70
CA ILE A 31 -7.92 5.56 -2.70
C ILE A 31 -7.48 6.22 -1.37
N LEU A 32 -6.17 6.23 -1.05
CA LEU A 32 -5.68 6.72 0.25
C LEU A 32 -5.91 8.23 0.42
N PRO A 33 -5.55 9.11 -0.54
CA PRO A 33 -5.89 10.52 -0.45
C PRO A 33 -7.39 10.78 -0.37
N LEU A 34 -8.19 10.03 -1.12
CA LEU A 34 -9.65 10.17 -1.10
C LEU A 34 -10.26 9.79 0.25
N LEU A 35 -9.80 8.69 0.86
CA LEU A 35 -10.23 8.29 2.19
C LEU A 35 -9.83 9.33 3.25
N TRP A 36 -8.63 9.89 3.15
CA TRP A 36 -8.17 10.94 4.05
C TRP A 36 -9.01 12.22 3.92
N GLU A 37 -9.33 12.62 2.69
CA GLU A 37 -10.18 13.79 2.43
C GLU A 37 -11.60 13.61 2.97
N MET A 38 -12.18 12.42 2.81
CA MET A 38 -13.53 12.11 3.30
C MET A 38 -13.61 11.95 4.82
N PHE A 39 -12.54 11.42 5.44
CA PHE A 39 -12.51 11.08 6.86
C PHE A 39 -11.23 11.60 7.54
N PRO A 40 -11.02 12.93 7.59
CA PRO A 40 -9.81 13.50 8.18
C PRO A 40 -9.70 13.12 9.65
N ASN A 41 -8.48 12.81 10.09
CA ASN A 41 -8.15 12.40 11.47
C ASN A 41 -8.79 11.10 11.95
N HIS A 42 -9.32 10.26 11.05
CA HIS A 42 -9.77 8.93 11.42
C HIS A 42 -8.59 8.13 12.03
N PRO A 43 -8.76 7.44 13.18
CA PRO A 43 -7.65 6.83 13.94
C PRO A 43 -6.87 5.75 13.17
N ASN A 44 -7.49 5.14 12.16
CA ASN A 44 -6.88 4.12 11.31
C ASN A 44 -6.38 4.66 9.96
N LEU A 45 -6.45 5.96 9.71
CA LEU A 45 -5.96 6.58 8.49
C LEU A 45 -4.72 7.44 8.78
N LEU A 46 -3.81 7.46 7.81
CA LEU A 46 -2.68 8.38 7.78
C LEU A 46 -2.95 9.48 6.75
N PRO A 47 -2.51 10.72 7.00
CA PRO A 47 -2.53 11.77 5.99
C PRO A 47 -1.92 11.28 4.67
N ALA A 48 -2.64 11.45 3.58
CA ALA A 48 -2.22 11.02 2.25
C ALA A 48 -2.69 12.02 1.21
N PHE A 49 -1.85 12.26 0.20
CA PHE A 49 -2.07 13.21 -0.87
C PHE A 49 -1.55 12.64 -2.19
N PHE A 50 -2.11 13.07 -3.31
CA PHE A 50 -1.49 12.82 -4.61
C PHE A 50 -0.16 13.57 -4.70
N GLU A 51 0.78 13.06 -5.50
CA GLU A 51 2.13 13.63 -5.63
C GLU A 51 2.14 15.10 -6.06
N ASP A 52 1.16 15.50 -6.88
CA ASP A 52 0.97 16.83 -7.45
C ASP A 52 0.01 17.72 -6.64
N ASP A 53 -0.56 17.21 -5.54
CA ASP A 53 -1.39 18.01 -4.64
C ASP A 53 -0.52 18.93 -3.79
N VAL A 54 -0.83 20.24 -3.80
CA VAL A 54 -0.13 21.25 -2.99
C VAL A 54 -0.16 20.96 -1.49
N ARG A 55 -1.20 20.28 -1.01
CA ARG A 55 -1.35 19.86 0.39
C ARG A 55 -0.35 18.78 0.79
N ALA A 56 0.29 18.09 -0.17
CA ALA A 56 1.32 17.12 0.14
C ALA A 56 2.52 17.73 0.89
N ALA A 57 2.71 19.06 0.82
CA ALA A 57 3.68 19.80 1.62
C ALA A 57 3.40 19.73 3.14
N GLU A 58 2.16 19.48 3.56
CA GLU A 58 1.76 19.32 4.97
C GLU A 58 2.43 18.11 5.64
N LEU A 59 2.86 17.12 4.86
CA LEU A 59 3.62 15.97 5.35
C LEU A 59 5.05 16.36 5.79
N GLY A 60 5.51 17.57 5.47
CA GLY A 60 6.86 18.02 5.72
C GLY A 60 7.91 17.20 4.96
N SER A 61 9.06 16.99 5.60
CA SER A 61 10.22 16.32 4.97
C SER A 61 10.24 14.81 5.16
N SER A 62 9.24 14.20 5.80
CA SER A 62 9.23 12.77 6.12
C SER A 62 7.91 12.12 5.71
N TYR A 63 7.96 11.29 4.68
CA TYR A 63 6.78 10.65 4.09
C TYR A 63 7.17 9.37 3.36
N VAL A 64 6.16 8.57 3.00
CA VAL A 64 6.31 7.42 2.12
C VAL A 64 5.73 7.76 0.76
N ARG A 65 6.54 7.63 -0.28
CA ARG A 65 6.13 7.79 -1.68
C ARG A 65 5.80 6.43 -2.26
N LYS A 66 4.60 6.27 -2.82
CA LYS A 66 4.10 4.97 -3.28
C LYS A 66 3.47 5.09 -4.68
N PRO A 67 3.88 4.28 -5.66
CA PRO A 67 3.21 4.25 -6.96
C PRO A 67 1.77 3.76 -6.83
N LEU A 68 0.86 4.34 -7.62
CA LEU A 68 -0.57 4.07 -7.56
C LEU A 68 -0.90 2.58 -7.67
N LEU A 69 -0.29 1.91 -8.66
CA LEU A 69 -0.59 0.51 -9.00
C LEU A 69 0.43 -0.49 -8.46
N SER A 70 1.44 -0.05 -7.70
CA SER A 70 2.49 -0.97 -7.24
C SER A 70 2.02 -1.99 -6.23
N ARG A 71 2.74 -3.10 -6.15
CA ARG A 71 2.51 -4.19 -5.21
C ARG A 71 3.79 -4.55 -4.50
N GLU A 72 3.66 -5.23 -3.37
CA GLU A 72 4.78 -5.99 -2.76
C GLU A 72 6.03 -5.13 -2.47
N GLY A 73 5.80 -3.88 -2.04
CA GLY A 73 6.87 -2.93 -1.71
C GLY A 73 7.61 -2.34 -2.92
N ALA A 74 7.31 -2.75 -4.15
CA ALA A 74 8.04 -2.30 -5.33
C ALA A 74 7.86 -0.79 -5.59
N ASN A 75 8.98 -0.12 -5.90
CA ASN A 75 9.09 1.32 -6.17
C ASN A 75 8.56 2.21 -5.03
N VAL A 76 8.43 1.66 -3.82
CA VAL A 76 8.15 2.44 -2.61
C VAL A 76 9.44 3.11 -2.17
N THR A 77 9.35 4.39 -1.80
CA THR A 77 10.46 5.16 -1.24
C THR A 77 10.06 5.69 0.14
N LEU A 78 10.89 5.41 1.15
CA LEU A 78 10.77 6.05 2.46
C LEU A 78 11.64 7.29 2.46
N VAL A 79 11.06 8.45 2.71
CA VAL A 79 11.78 9.72 2.84
C VAL A 79 11.76 10.12 4.30
N SER A 80 12.93 10.45 4.85
CA SER A 80 13.06 10.99 6.21
C SER A 80 14.02 12.17 6.19
N GLY A 81 13.57 13.32 6.73
CA GLY A 81 14.37 14.54 6.71
C GLY A 81 14.77 15.00 5.29
N GLY A 82 13.93 14.71 4.29
CA GLY A 82 14.17 15.02 2.88
C GLY A 82 15.11 14.05 2.16
N THR A 83 15.61 13.03 2.85
CA THR A 83 16.53 12.04 2.30
C THR A 83 15.81 10.70 2.08
N PRO A 84 15.92 10.07 0.90
CA PRO A 84 15.49 8.70 0.70
C PRO A 84 16.29 7.76 1.61
N LEU A 85 15.60 7.08 2.54
CA LEU A 85 16.19 6.10 3.44
C LEU A 85 16.23 4.70 2.82
N ASP A 86 15.20 4.37 2.06
CA ASP A 86 15.05 3.07 1.42
C ASP A 86 14.22 3.23 0.14
N GLU A 87 14.63 2.52 -0.90
CA GLU A 87 13.99 2.52 -2.21
C GLU A 87 14.09 1.13 -2.84
N HIS A 88 12.94 0.54 -3.12
CA HIS A 88 12.89 -0.75 -3.82
C HIS A 88 12.76 -0.53 -5.32
N ALA A 89 13.61 -1.19 -6.12
CA ALA A 89 13.45 -1.20 -7.57
C ALA A 89 12.16 -1.94 -8.01
N GLY A 90 11.70 -1.68 -9.23
CA GLY A 90 10.54 -2.34 -9.81
C GLY A 90 9.98 -1.65 -11.05
N PRO A 91 8.93 -2.21 -11.67
CA PRO A 91 8.39 -1.74 -12.94
C PRO A 91 7.34 -0.63 -12.81
N TYR A 92 7.04 -0.15 -11.60
CA TYR A 92 5.92 0.76 -11.35
C TYR A 92 6.35 2.23 -11.32
N GLY A 93 5.38 3.13 -11.58
CA GLY A 93 5.57 4.58 -11.43
C GLY A 93 5.03 5.41 -12.58
N ALA A 94 4.75 4.79 -13.74
CA ALA A 94 4.25 5.49 -14.91
C ALA A 94 2.89 6.17 -14.66
N GLU A 95 2.04 5.57 -13.83
CA GLU A 95 0.71 6.08 -13.50
C GLU A 95 0.74 7.21 -12.46
N GLY A 96 1.90 7.50 -11.86
CA GLY A 96 2.04 8.47 -10.79
C GLY A 96 2.06 7.84 -9.39
N PHE A 97 2.04 8.72 -8.39
CA PHE A 97 2.34 8.38 -7.00
C PHE A 97 1.39 9.08 -6.03
N VAL A 98 1.30 8.51 -4.83
CA VAL A 98 0.80 9.20 -3.64
C VAL A 98 1.94 9.39 -2.65
N ARG A 99 1.84 10.45 -1.85
CA ARG A 99 2.62 10.63 -0.63
C ARG A 99 1.73 10.37 0.57
N GLN A 100 2.22 9.60 1.52
CA GLN A 100 1.52 9.28 2.76
C GLN A 100 2.42 9.59 3.95
N ALA A 101 1.87 10.07 5.06
CA ALA A 101 2.61 10.32 6.28
C ALA A 101 3.42 9.09 6.70
N LEU A 102 4.67 9.31 7.11
CA LEU A 102 5.55 8.25 7.58
C LEU A 102 5.07 7.76 8.95
N SER A 103 4.73 6.47 9.03
CA SER A 103 4.48 5.76 10.28
C SER A 103 5.43 4.56 10.32
N PRO A 104 6.60 4.69 10.97
CA PRO A 104 7.60 3.63 10.99
C PRO A 104 7.06 2.35 11.60
N LEU A 105 7.37 1.20 11.01
CA LEU A 105 7.16 -0.09 11.65
C LEU A 105 8.07 -0.21 12.88
N PRO A 106 7.62 -0.89 13.95
CA PRO A 106 8.50 -1.18 15.07
C PRO A 106 9.68 -2.05 14.61
N ASN A 107 10.87 -1.82 15.18
CA ASN A 107 12.03 -2.68 14.96
C ASN A 107 12.16 -3.64 16.15
N PHE A 108 12.08 -4.94 15.88
CA PHE A 108 12.36 -6.00 16.82
C PHE A 108 13.63 -6.73 16.39
N SER A 109 14.74 -6.46 17.07
CA SER A 109 16.01 -7.16 16.85
C SER A 109 16.50 -7.13 15.38
N GLY A 110 16.33 -6.00 14.70
CA GLY A 110 16.73 -5.83 13.30
C GLY A 110 15.65 -6.15 12.28
N PHE A 111 14.44 -6.49 12.72
CA PHE A 111 13.35 -6.86 11.82
C PHE A 111 12.09 -6.02 12.05
N TYR A 112 11.29 -5.85 11.00
CA TYR A 112 10.15 -4.95 10.93
C TYR A 112 8.85 -5.71 10.62
N PRO A 113 8.07 -6.09 11.64
CA PRO A 113 6.82 -6.81 11.44
C PRO A 113 5.68 -5.87 11.03
N VAL A 114 4.80 -6.37 10.15
CA VAL A 114 3.53 -5.76 9.77
C VAL A 114 2.39 -6.76 10.00
N ILE A 115 1.27 -6.25 10.51
CA ILE A 115 0.05 -7.03 10.72
C ILE A 115 -0.83 -6.94 9.47
N GLY A 116 -1.29 -8.09 9.00
CA GLY A 116 -2.35 -8.19 7.98
C GLY A 116 -3.64 -8.76 8.59
N SER A 117 -4.77 -8.08 8.37
CA SER A 117 -6.11 -8.59 8.70
C SER A 117 -6.80 -9.09 7.43
N TRP A 118 -7.31 -10.31 7.48
CA TRP A 118 -8.02 -10.96 6.37
C TRP A 118 -9.52 -10.76 6.52
N LEU A 119 -10.15 -10.31 5.45
CA LEU A 119 -11.59 -10.15 5.35
C LEU A 119 -12.17 -11.20 4.38
N VAL A 120 -13.19 -11.94 4.82
CA VAL A 120 -14.02 -12.79 3.95
C VAL A 120 -15.44 -12.26 4.02
N ASN A 121 -15.97 -11.85 2.87
CA ASN A 121 -17.31 -11.25 2.78
C ASN A 121 -17.55 -10.12 3.80
N HIS A 122 -16.59 -9.20 3.89
CA HIS A 122 -16.59 -8.05 4.81
C HIS A 122 -16.39 -8.38 6.30
N GLU A 123 -16.27 -9.66 6.67
CA GLU A 123 -16.02 -10.09 8.04
C GLU A 123 -14.54 -10.40 8.27
N PRO A 124 -13.92 -9.88 9.35
CA PRO A 124 -12.57 -10.26 9.73
C PRO A 124 -12.52 -11.73 10.15
N CYS A 125 -11.69 -12.51 9.47
CA CYS A 125 -11.63 -13.96 9.66
C CYS A 125 -10.22 -14.51 9.89
N GLY A 126 -9.21 -13.64 9.87
CA GLY A 126 -7.82 -14.07 10.06
C GLY A 126 -6.88 -12.91 10.31
N LEU A 127 -5.77 -13.22 10.95
CA LEU A 127 -4.66 -12.32 11.19
C LEU A 127 -3.38 -12.99 10.68
N SER A 128 -2.43 -12.18 10.23
CA SER A 128 -1.09 -12.62 9.86
C SER A 128 -0.07 -11.59 10.29
N ILE A 129 1.15 -12.06 10.55
CA ILE A 129 2.30 -11.21 10.77
C ILE A 129 3.30 -11.55 9.68
N ARG A 130 3.71 -10.54 8.90
CA ARG A 130 4.87 -10.65 8.01
C ARG A 130 5.99 -9.81 8.55
N GLU A 131 7.23 -10.23 8.31
CA GLU A 131 8.40 -9.52 8.80
C GLU A 131 9.51 -9.50 7.75
N ASP A 132 10.24 -8.40 7.70
CA ASP A 132 11.38 -8.18 6.81
C ASP A 132 12.56 -7.52 7.56
N GLU A 133 13.76 -7.60 7.01
CA GLU A 133 14.94 -6.87 7.49
C GLU A 133 14.89 -5.39 7.05
N SER A 134 14.16 -5.10 5.96
CA SER A 134 13.86 -3.74 5.52
C SER A 134 12.57 -3.22 6.19
N PRO A 135 12.46 -1.90 6.45
CA PRO A 135 11.20 -1.26 6.82
C PRO A 135 10.13 -1.30 5.71
N ILE A 136 10.48 -1.65 4.46
CA ILE A 136 9.56 -1.90 3.35
C ILE A 136 9.31 -3.40 3.22
N THR A 137 8.13 -3.86 3.63
CA THR A 137 7.76 -5.26 3.49
C THR A 137 7.61 -5.65 2.00
N GLY A 138 8.45 -6.57 1.53
CA GLY A 138 8.50 -7.05 0.15
C GLY A 138 7.86 -8.42 -0.09
N ASN A 139 8.26 -9.05 -1.21
CA ASN A 139 7.85 -10.41 -1.59
C ASN A 139 8.59 -11.50 -0.82
N GLY A 140 9.83 -11.25 -0.44
CA GLY A 140 10.66 -12.19 0.33
C GLY A 140 10.35 -12.19 1.82
N SER A 141 9.49 -11.29 2.29
CA SER A 141 9.17 -11.16 3.71
C SER A 141 8.54 -12.44 4.24
N ARG A 142 8.97 -12.83 5.43
CA ARG A 142 8.61 -14.11 6.04
C ARG A 142 7.25 -13.99 6.71
N PHE A 143 6.44 -15.03 6.62
CA PHE A 143 5.27 -15.17 7.49
C PHE A 143 5.71 -15.73 8.84
N LEU A 144 5.35 -15.04 9.92
CA LEU A 144 5.66 -15.47 11.27
C LEU A 144 4.50 -16.28 11.88
N PRO A 145 4.79 -17.42 12.51
CA PRO A 145 3.80 -18.10 13.34
C PRO A 145 3.43 -17.20 14.52
N HIS A 146 2.15 -17.16 14.87
CA HIS A 146 1.65 -16.35 15.98
C HIS A 146 0.52 -17.08 16.69
N ALA A 147 0.29 -16.71 17.95
CA ALA A 147 -0.82 -17.17 18.76
C ALA A 147 -1.44 -15.95 19.48
N ILE A 148 -2.75 -16.00 19.69
CA ILE A 148 -3.47 -15.06 20.54
C ILE A 148 -3.58 -15.74 21.90
N LEU A 149 -3.10 -15.07 22.96
CA LEU A 149 -3.06 -15.59 24.33
C LEU A 149 -4.14 -14.95 25.19
#